data_AF-A0A1A7YK56-F1
#
_entry.id   AF-A0A1A7YK56-F1
#
_cell.length_a   1.000
_cell.length_b   1.000
_cell.length_c   1.000
_cell.angle_alpha   90.00
_cell.angle_beta   90.00
_cell.angle_gamma   90.00
#
_symmetry.space_group_name_H-M   'P 1'
#
loop_
_entity.id
_entity.type
_entity.pdbx_description
1 polymer ?
#
loop_
_entity_poly.entity_id
_entity_poly.type
_entity_poly.pdbx_seq_one_letter_code
_entity_poly.pdbx_strand_id
1 'polypeptide(L)'
;MSSFNGGGTKREEKGRNIQVVVRCRPFSTMERKSSYGVIDCDQNRKEVIVKTGGVNDKASRKTYTFDMVFGPAAKQIDVYRSVVFPILDEVFMGYNCTIFAYGQTGTGKTFTMEGERSPDGQFTWEEDPLAGIIPRTLHQIFEKLTENGTEFSVKVSLLEIYNEELFDLLSPTEDVNERLLLFDDPRNKRGVVVKGLEDVTVHNKDEVYQILERGAAKRRTASTLMNSYSSRSHSVFSVTIHMKEITLDGEELVKIGKLNLVDLAGS
;
A
#
# COMPACT_ATOMS: atom_id res chain seq x y z
N MET A 1 -30.13 -20.41 -44.56
CA MET A 1 -30.36 -20.59 -43.11
C MET A 1 -29.06 -21.05 -42.48
N SER A 2 -28.31 -20.12 -41.92
CA SER A 2 -27.12 -20.41 -41.10
C SER A 2 -26.95 -19.23 -40.16
N SER A 3 -27.57 -19.35 -38.99
CA SER A 3 -27.58 -18.34 -37.94
C SER A 3 -26.21 -18.28 -37.27
N PHE A 4 -25.57 -17.11 -37.34
CA PHE A 4 -24.42 -16.77 -36.51
C PHE A 4 -24.88 -16.58 -35.07
N ASN A 5 -24.36 -17.41 -34.17
CA ASN A 5 -24.62 -17.32 -32.73
C ASN A 5 -23.62 -16.31 -32.14
N GLY A 6 -24.11 -15.11 -31.84
CA GLY A 6 -23.35 -14.06 -31.15
C GLY A 6 -23.11 -14.45 -29.70
N GLY A 7 -21.89 -14.88 -29.38
CA GLY A 7 -21.43 -15.07 -28.01
C GLY A 7 -21.26 -13.72 -27.34
N GLY A 8 -22.30 -13.27 -26.63
CA GLY A 8 -22.19 -12.16 -25.69
C GLY A 8 -21.20 -12.53 -24.58
N THR A 9 -20.06 -11.86 -24.57
CA THR A 9 -19.15 -11.87 -23.42
C THR A 9 -19.93 -11.42 -22.19
N LYS A 10 -20.03 -12.32 -21.20
CA LYS A 10 -20.54 -11.98 -19.87
C LYS A 10 -19.73 -10.79 -19.37
N ARG A 11 -20.39 -9.62 -19.23
CA ARG A 11 -19.88 -8.54 -18.37
C ARG A 11 -19.67 -9.17 -16.99
N GLU A 12 -18.42 -9.33 -16.58
CA GLU A 12 -18.10 -9.61 -15.20
C GLU A 12 -18.76 -8.53 -14.34
N GLU A 13 -19.43 -8.94 -13.27
CA GLU A 13 -20.00 -8.03 -12.29
C GLU A 13 -18.89 -7.09 -11.79
N LYS A 14 -18.96 -5.82 -12.19
CA LYS A 14 -18.27 -4.72 -11.50
C LYS A 14 -18.82 -4.66 -10.07
N GLY A 15 -18.20 -5.42 -9.18
CA GLY A 15 -18.83 -5.79 -7.92
C GLY A 15 -17.87 -5.79 -6.75
N ARG A 16 -17.26 -4.64 -6.44
CA ARG A 16 -17.04 -4.07 -5.08
C ARG A 16 -15.91 -3.02 -5.12
N ASN A 17 -16.26 -1.77 -4.85
CA ASN A 17 -15.29 -0.66 -4.76
C ASN A 17 -14.49 -0.67 -3.44
N ILE A 18 -14.88 -1.51 -2.48
CA ILE A 18 -14.18 -1.69 -1.20
C ILE A 18 -13.97 -3.18 -0.99
N GLN A 19 -12.72 -3.56 -0.77
CA GLN A 19 -12.31 -4.92 -0.49
C GLN A 19 -11.69 -5.00 0.91
N VAL A 20 -12.05 -6.01 1.67
CA VAL A 20 -11.47 -6.29 3.00
C VAL A 20 -10.74 -7.63 2.96
N VAL A 21 -9.45 -7.59 3.27
CA VAL A 21 -8.55 -8.75 3.27
C VAL A 21 -7.89 -8.90 4.63
N VAL A 22 -7.61 -10.15 5.03
CA VAL A 22 -6.85 -10.42 6.26
C VAL A 22 -5.52 -11.06 5.91
N ARG A 23 -4.44 -10.56 6.52
CA ARG A 23 -3.12 -11.18 6.48
C ARG A 23 -2.67 -11.55 7.89
N CYS A 24 -2.53 -12.84 8.14
CA CYS A 24 -2.01 -13.36 9.40
C CYS A 24 -0.49 -13.57 9.28
N ARG A 25 0.31 -12.92 10.13
CA ARG A 25 1.76 -13.11 10.14
C ARG A 25 2.15 -14.42 10.84
N PRO A 26 3.35 -14.96 10.57
CA PRO A 26 3.94 -16.00 11.41
C PRO A 26 4.07 -15.57 12.87
N PHE A 27 4.09 -16.56 13.75
CA PHE A 27 4.54 -16.40 15.13
C PHE A 27 5.94 -15.76 15.17
N SER A 28 6.15 -14.80 16.08
CA SER A 28 7.49 -14.30 16.39
C SER A 28 8.28 -15.33 17.20
N THR A 29 9.60 -15.16 17.28
CA THR A 29 10.46 -16.03 18.10
C THR A 29 10.10 -16.01 19.58
N MET A 30 9.61 -14.88 20.10
CA MET A 30 9.13 -14.74 21.47
C MET A 30 7.80 -15.48 21.68
N GLU A 31 6.83 -15.30 20.78
CA GLU A 31 5.51 -15.92 20.90
C GLU A 31 5.58 -17.45 20.77
N ARG A 32 6.47 -17.99 19.92
CA ARG A 32 6.66 -19.46 19.82
C ARG A 32 7.05 -20.13 21.14
N LYS A 33 7.69 -19.39 22.06
CA LYS A 33 8.18 -19.91 23.33
C LYS A 33 7.10 -19.90 24.42
N SER A 34 6.11 -19.02 24.33
CA SER A 34 5.20 -18.71 25.45
C SER A 34 3.72 -18.67 25.08
N SER A 35 3.37 -18.83 23.80
CA SER A 35 1.99 -18.67 23.30
C SER A 35 1.54 -19.87 22.48
N TYR A 36 0.23 -20.02 22.32
CA TYR A 36 -0.41 -21.05 21.50
C TYR A 36 -1.22 -20.43 20.37
N GLY A 37 -1.38 -21.16 19.26
CA GLY A 37 -2.10 -20.72 18.07
C GLY A 37 -3.61 -20.66 18.26
N VAL A 38 -4.17 -19.44 18.27
CA VAL A 38 -5.62 -19.20 18.36
C VAL A 38 -6.26 -18.81 17.03
N ILE A 39 -5.48 -18.60 15.97
CA ILE A 39 -5.95 -18.21 14.65
C ILE A 39 -5.65 -19.32 13.65
N ASP A 40 -6.68 -19.80 12.95
CA ASP A 40 -6.56 -20.66 11.78
C ASP A 40 -7.07 -19.90 10.55
N CYS A 41 -6.32 -19.94 9.45
CA CYS A 41 -6.65 -19.26 8.19
C CYS A 41 -6.96 -20.28 7.10
N ASP A 42 -8.18 -20.25 6.56
CA ASP A 42 -8.58 -21.03 5.39
C ASP A 42 -8.66 -20.11 4.17
N GLN A 43 -7.63 -20.14 3.32
CA GLN A 43 -7.54 -19.28 2.15
C GLN A 43 -8.57 -19.64 1.08
N ASN A 44 -8.90 -20.94 0.94
CA ASN A 44 -9.85 -21.42 -0.07
C ASN A 44 -11.28 -20.98 0.27
N ARG A 45 -11.63 -21.03 1.56
CA ARG A 45 -12.92 -20.58 2.06
C ARG A 45 -12.97 -19.08 2.36
N LYS A 46 -11.83 -18.39 2.29
CA LYS A 46 -11.67 -16.98 2.66
C LYS A 46 -12.11 -16.72 4.11
N GLU A 47 -11.82 -17.67 4.98
CA GLU A 47 -12.26 -17.68 6.37
C GLU A 47 -11.08 -17.53 7.35
N VAL A 48 -11.29 -16.74 8.41
CA VAL A 48 -10.43 -16.69 9.58
C VAL A 48 -11.21 -17.25 10.76
N ILE A 49 -10.64 -18.27 11.41
CA ILE A 49 -11.24 -18.95 12.55
C ILE A 49 -10.46 -18.57 13.80
N VAL A 50 -11.14 -17.95 14.74
CA VAL A 50 -10.60 -17.54 16.03
C VAL A 50 -11.08 -18.50 17.11
N LYS A 51 -10.15 -19.16 17.80
CA LYS A 51 -10.44 -19.97 18.99
C LYS A 51 -10.67 -19.03 20.16
N THR A 52 -11.91 -18.94 20.64
CA THR A 52 -12.33 -18.01 21.70
C THR A 52 -12.40 -18.65 23.07
N GLY A 53 -12.36 -19.98 23.13
CA GLY A 53 -12.20 -20.74 24.36
C GLY A 53 -10.77 -20.67 24.90
N GLY A 54 -10.59 -21.02 26.18
CA GLY A 54 -9.26 -21.26 26.75
C GLY A 54 -8.62 -22.52 26.15
N VAL A 55 -7.36 -22.82 26.54
CA VAL A 55 -6.55 -23.93 26.01
C VAL A 55 -7.28 -25.28 25.96
N ASN A 56 -8.20 -25.53 26.90
CA ASN A 56 -8.92 -26.79 27.03
C ASN A 56 -10.28 -26.81 26.32
N ASP A 57 -10.78 -25.67 25.85
CA ASP A 57 -12.07 -25.57 25.16
C ASP A 57 -11.85 -25.58 23.64
N LYS A 58 -12.06 -26.76 23.06
CA LYS A 58 -11.94 -26.99 21.62
C LYS A 58 -13.20 -26.62 20.83
N ALA A 59 -14.32 -26.34 21.49
CA ALA A 59 -15.61 -26.11 20.85
C ALA A 59 -15.86 -24.63 20.56
N SER A 60 -15.42 -23.73 21.45
CA SER A 60 -15.63 -22.29 21.31
C SER A 60 -14.73 -21.67 20.24
N ARG A 61 -15.32 -21.45 19.06
CA ARG A 61 -14.68 -20.78 17.92
C ARG A 61 -15.62 -19.78 17.26
N LYS A 62 -15.05 -18.73 16.68
CA LYS A 62 -15.77 -17.76 15.85
C LYS A 62 -15.11 -17.68 14.48
N THR A 63 -15.92 -17.77 13.44
CA THR A 63 -15.47 -17.71 12.04
C THR A 63 -15.89 -16.39 11.42
N TYR A 64 -14.99 -15.79 10.65
CA TYR A 64 -15.22 -14.57 9.88
C TYR A 64 -14.82 -14.82 8.42
N THR A 65 -15.62 -14.32 7.48
CA THR A 65 -15.36 -14.43 6.04
C THR A 65 -14.97 -13.08 5.48
N PHE A 66 -13.96 -13.07 4.59
CA PHE A 66 -13.40 -11.87 3.96
C PHE A 66 -13.34 -12.03 2.43
N ASP A 67 -12.93 -11.00 1.70
CA ASP A 67 -12.77 -11.11 0.25
C ASP A 67 -11.53 -11.97 -0.10
N MET A 68 -10.48 -11.89 0.74
CA MET A 68 -9.29 -12.75 0.69
C MET A 68 -8.72 -12.96 2.10
N VAL A 69 -8.07 -14.11 2.32
CA VAL A 69 -7.35 -14.43 3.55
C VAL A 69 -5.96 -14.96 3.19
N PHE A 70 -4.92 -14.36 3.77
CA PHE A 70 -3.54 -14.77 3.66
C PHE A 70 -3.07 -15.34 4.98
N GLY A 71 -2.68 -16.61 4.97
CA GLY A 71 -2.12 -17.27 6.15
C GLY A 71 -0.64 -16.92 6.38
N PRO A 72 -0.04 -17.43 7.48
CA PRO A 72 1.36 -17.17 7.84
C PRO A 72 2.41 -17.47 6.77
N ALA A 73 2.13 -18.40 5.85
CA ALA A 73 3.05 -18.76 4.77
C ALA A 73 3.03 -17.78 3.58
N ALA A 74 2.12 -16.82 3.55
CA ALA A 74 1.97 -15.89 2.43
C ALA A 74 3.16 -14.94 2.30
N LYS A 75 3.75 -14.90 1.10
CA LYS A 75 4.87 -14.03 0.76
C LYS A 75 4.37 -12.64 0.38
N GLN A 76 5.29 -11.67 0.34
CA GLN A 76 4.97 -10.30 -0.08
C GLN A 76 4.40 -10.25 -1.50
N ILE A 77 4.96 -11.05 -2.41
CA ILE A 77 4.52 -11.12 -3.80
C ILE A 77 3.09 -11.65 -3.95
N ASP A 78 2.66 -12.57 -3.08
CA ASP A 78 1.31 -13.15 -3.13
C ASP A 78 0.27 -12.08 -2.79
N VAL A 79 0.55 -11.29 -1.75
CA VAL A 79 -0.28 -10.15 -1.34
C VAL A 79 -0.31 -9.10 -2.43
N TYR A 80 0.85 -8.75 -2.99
CA TYR A 80 0.97 -7.74 -4.04
C TYR A 80 0.15 -8.10 -5.29
N ARG A 81 0.34 -9.32 -5.83
CA ARG A 81 -0.36 -9.78 -7.03
C ARG A 81 -1.88 -9.88 -6.85
N SER A 82 -2.32 -10.29 -5.66
CA SER A 82 -3.74 -10.51 -5.41
C SER A 82 -4.49 -9.21 -5.08
N VAL A 83 -3.86 -8.28 -4.38
CA VAL A 83 -4.51 -7.07 -3.85
C VAL A 83 -4.16 -5.82 -4.66
N VAL A 84 -2.87 -5.60 -4.93
CA VAL A 84 -2.39 -4.32 -5.45
C VAL A 84 -2.40 -4.28 -6.96
N PHE A 85 -2.00 -5.37 -7.61
CA PHE A 85 -1.90 -5.45 -9.08
C PHE A 85 -3.20 -5.04 -9.79
N PRO A 86 -4.40 -5.53 -9.40
CA PRO A 86 -5.65 -5.12 -10.03
C PRO A 86 -6.01 -3.65 -9.78
N ILE A 87 -5.66 -3.12 -8.60
CA ILE A 87 -5.90 -1.71 -8.24
C ILE A 87 -5.02 -0.79 -9.10
N LEU A 88 -3.79 -1.22 -9.40
CA LEU A 88 -2.87 -0.42 -10.19
C LEU A 88 -3.38 -0.20 -11.63
N ASP A 89 -4.12 -1.16 -12.20
CA ASP A 89 -4.78 -1.00 -13.49
C ASP A 89 -5.83 0.12 -13.45
N GLU A 90 -6.60 0.23 -12.37
CA GLU A 90 -7.53 1.35 -12.18
C GLU A 90 -6.79 2.69 -12.05
N VAL A 91 -5.66 2.71 -11.36
CA VAL A 91 -4.82 3.93 -11.26
C VAL A 91 -4.35 4.37 -12.65
N PHE A 92 -3.91 3.44 -13.51
CA PHE A 92 -3.54 3.76 -14.90
C PHE A 92 -4.72 4.25 -15.75
N MET A 93 -5.94 3.83 -15.43
CA MET A 93 -7.15 4.36 -16.06
C MET A 93 -7.51 5.78 -15.57
N GLY A 94 -6.76 6.35 -14.63
CA GLY A 94 -6.96 7.69 -14.09
C GLY A 94 -7.86 7.75 -12.84
N TYR A 95 -8.02 6.63 -12.12
CA TYR A 95 -8.78 6.60 -10.87
C TYR A 95 -7.90 6.90 -9.65
N ASN A 96 -8.55 7.40 -8.60
CA ASN A 96 -7.95 7.59 -7.28
C ASN A 96 -8.25 6.36 -6.41
N CYS A 97 -7.22 5.60 -6.09
CA CYS A 97 -7.31 4.38 -5.30
C CYS A 97 -6.61 4.54 -3.95
N THR A 98 -7.00 3.74 -2.95
CA THR A 98 -6.37 3.78 -1.63
C THR A 98 -6.33 2.38 -1.02
N ILE A 99 -5.17 2.02 -0.47
CA ILE A 99 -4.96 0.75 0.22
C ILE A 99 -4.54 1.06 1.65
N PHE A 100 -5.23 0.45 2.62
CA PHE A 100 -4.94 0.60 4.05
C PHE A 100 -4.33 -0.67 4.62
N ALA A 101 -3.33 -0.51 5.47
CA ALA A 101 -2.92 -1.53 6.42
C ALA A 101 -3.47 -1.16 7.81
N TYR A 102 -4.23 -2.06 8.40
CA TYR A 102 -4.89 -1.88 9.70
C TYR A 102 -4.63 -3.07 10.62
N GLY A 103 -4.49 -2.82 11.92
CA GLY A 103 -4.29 -3.84 12.94
C GLY A 103 -3.37 -3.40 14.08
N GLN A 104 -3.26 -4.25 15.10
CA GLN A 104 -2.48 -4.00 16.30
C GLN A 104 -0.99 -3.76 15.97
N THR A 105 -0.30 -2.96 16.78
CA THR A 105 1.16 -2.78 16.70
C THR A 105 1.88 -4.13 16.70
N GLY A 106 2.85 -4.31 15.80
CA GLY A 106 3.61 -5.56 15.68
C GLY A 106 2.93 -6.68 14.88
N THR A 107 1.75 -6.46 14.28
CA THR A 107 1.07 -7.46 13.43
C THR A 107 1.55 -7.49 11.98
N GLY A 108 2.36 -6.51 11.55
CA GLY A 108 2.98 -6.48 10.22
C GLY A 108 2.38 -5.46 9.24
N LYS A 109 1.80 -4.36 9.71
CA LYS A 109 1.31 -3.27 8.85
C LYS A 109 2.43 -2.64 8.01
N THR A 110 3.46 -2.12 8.67
CA THR A 110 4.68 -1.59 8.02
C THR A 110 5.40 -2.65 7.19
N PHE A 111 5.50 -3.89 7.68
CA PHE A 111 6.05 -5.00 6.89
C PHE A 111 5.24 -5.25 5.60
N THR A 112 3.93 -5.07 5.63
CA THR A 112 3.10 -5.22 4.42
C THR A 112 3.30 -4.05 3.47
N MET A 113 3.30 -2.81 3.98
CA MET A 113 3.41 -1.61 3.16
C MET A 113 4.81 -1.38 2.61
N GLU A 114 5.83 -1.41 3.46
CA GLU A 114 7.23 -1.10 3.11
C GLU A 114 8.03 -2.38 2.85
N GLY A 115 7.85 -3.38 3.70
CA GLY A 115 8.67 -4.60 3.69
C GLY A 115 9.97 -4.45 4.46
N GLU A 116 10.90 -5.34 4.17
CA GLU A 116 12.25 -5.35 4.74
C GLU A 116 13.27 -5.59 3.63
N ARG A 117 14.55 -5.32 3.93
CA ARG A 117 15.65 -5.67 3.04
C ARG A 117 16.19 -7.05 3.41
N SER A 118 16.32 -7.92 2.42
CA SER A 118 17.01 -9.20 2.61
C SER A 118 18.46 -8.96 3.05
N PRO A 119 18.99 -9.79 3.98
CA PRO A 119 20.37 -9.67 4.44
C PRO A 119 21.41 -9.74 3.32
N ASP A 120 22.58 -9.16 3.56
CA ASP A 120 23.80 -9.31 2.75
C ASP A 120 23.72 -8.82 1.29
N GLY A 121 22.71 -8.01 0.95
CA GLY A 121 22.60 -7.41 -0.39
C GLY A 121 22.40 -8.45 -1.51
N GLN A 122 21.90 -9.64 -1.18
CA GLN A 122 21.78 -10.76 -2.12
C GLN A 122 20.85 -10.49 -3.30
N PHE A 123 19.89 -9.58 -3.12
CA PHE A 123 18.91 -9.22 -4.13
C PHE A 123 19.02 -7.73 -4.46
N THR A 124 18.73 -7.37 -5.70
CA THR A 124 18.37 -5.98 -6.02
C THR A 124 17.11 -5.58 -5.25
N TRP A 125 16.80 -4.30 -5.15
CA TRP A 125 15.57 -3.87 -4.44
C TRP A 125 14.30 -4.30 -5.17
N GLU A 126 14.39 -4.49 -6.47
CA GLU A 126 13.31 -4.89 -7.37
C GLU A 126 12.95 -6.36 -7.14
N GLU A 127 13.97 -7.19 -6.97
CA GLU A 127 13.82 -8.64 -6.88
C GLU A 127 13.75 -9.15 -5.44
N ASP A 128 13.86 -8.26 -4.44
CA ASP A 128 13.86 -8.64 -3.04
C ASP A 128 12.52 -9.32 -2.66
N PRO A 129 12.53 -10.58 -2.20
CA PRO A 129 11.31 -11.26 -1.78
C PRO A 129 10.65 -10.61 -0.55
N LEU A 130 11.38 -9.79 0.21
CA LEU A 130 10.89 -9.10 1.40
C LEU A 130 10.36 -7.69 1.11
N ALA A 131 10.55 -7.14 -0.11
CA ALA A 131 9.98 -5.86 -0.52
C ALA A 131 8.45 -5.85 -0.38
N GLY A 132 7.89 -4.79 0.22
CA GLY A 132 6.45 -4.63 0.47
C GLY A 132 5.69 -4.03 -0.71
N ILE A 133 4.50 -3.50 -0.43
CA ILE A 133 3.60 -2.93 -1.44
C ILE A 133 4.22 -1.69 -2.11
N ILE A 134 4.75 -0.74 -1.35
CA ILE A 134 5.27 0.54 -1.85
C ILE A 134 6.40 0.34 -2.87
N PRO A 135 7.52 -0.33 -2.54
CA PRO A 135 8.62 -0.51 -3.50
C PRO A 135 8.19 -1.30 -4.74
N ARG A 136 7.33 -2.31 -4.60
CA ARG A 136 6.81 -3.09 -5.73
C ARG A 136 5.90 -2.27 -6.64
N THR A 137 5.04 -1.43 -6.05
CA THR A 137 4.16 -0.53 -6.80
C THR A 137 4.96 0.41 -7.68
N LEU A 138 5.97 1.07 -7.11
CA LEU A 138 6.78 2.01 -7.85
C LEU A 138 7.56 1.32 -8.98
N HIS A 139 8.16 0.16 -8.70
CA HIS A 139 8.81 -0.64 -9.72
C HIS A 139 7.86 -1.01 -10.87
N GLN A 140 6.68 -1.55 -10.56
CA GLN A 140 5.69 -1.92 -11.57
C GLN A 140 5.17 -0.71 -12.37
N ILE A 141 5.05 0.47 -11.73
CA ILE A 141 4.67 1.71 -12.42
C ILE A 141 5.67 2.04 -13.53
N PHE A 142 6.96 2.05 -13.22
CA PHE A 142 7.99 2.35 -14.21
C PHE A 142 8.10 1.26 -15.28
N GLU A 143 7.96 -0.01 -14.94
CA GLU A 143 7.92 -1.10 -15.95
C GLU A 143 6.78 -0.88 -16.95
N LYS A 144 5.53 -0.77 -16.48
CA LYS A 144 4.36 -0.63 -17.35
C LYS A 144 4.39 0.65 -18.20
N LEU A 145 4.80 1.77 -17.62
CA LEU A 145 4.82 3.04 -18.36
C LEU A 145 5.94 3.08 -19.41
N THR A 146 7.09 2.45 -19.15
CA THR A 146 8.19 2.37 -20.11
C THR A 146 7.83 1.44 -21.28
N GLU A 147 7.16 0.32 -21.01
CA GLU A 147 6.70 -0.63 -22.05
C GLU A 147 5.65 -0.04 -22.99
N ASN A 148 4.75 0.80 -22.46
CA ASN A 148 3.65 1.37 -23.24
C ASN A 148 4.06 2.54 -24.16
N GLY A 149 5.27 3.11 -23.97
CA GLY A 149 5.74 4.26 -24.75
C GLY A 149 4.94 5.56 -24.52
N THR A 150 4.07 5.58 -23.52
CA THR A 150 3.25 6.74 -23.12
C THR A 150 4.15 7.81 -22.50
N GLU A 151 3.89 9.09 -22.77
CA GLU A 151 4.57 10.17 -22.04
C GLU A 151 3.98 10.26 -20.63
N PHE A 152 4.82 10.23 -19.60
CA PHE A 152 4.36 10.21 -18.21
C PHE A 152 5.25 11.02 -17.27
N SER A 153 4.69 11.41 -16.13
CA SER A 153 5.46 11.85 -14.96
C SER A 153 4.90 11.22 -13.69
N VAL A 154 5.80 10.77 -12.82
CA VAL A 154 5.46 10.20 -11.51
C VAL A 154 5.90 11.16 -10.42
N LYS A 155 4.99 11.47 -9.50
CA LYS A 155 5.29 12.25 -8.29
C LYS A 155 4.93 11.45 -7.05
N VAL A 156 5.75 11.58 -6.01
CA VAL A 156 5.53 10.92 -4.73
C VAL A 156 5.62 11.89 -3.57
N SER A 157 4.80 11.66 -2.55
CA SER A 157 4.85 12.37 -1.27
C SER A 157 4.67 11.38 -0.13
N LEU A 158 5.31 11.65 1.01
CA LEU A 158 5.20 10.83 2.22
C LEU A 158 4.84 11.71 3.41
N LEU A 159 3.56 11.69 3.76
CA LEU A 159 3.00 12.42 4.87
C LEU A 159 2.94 11.51 6.11
N GLU A 160 3.33 12.05 7.25
CA GLU A 160 3.10 11.43 8.56
C GLU A 160 2.10 12.28 9.36
N ILE A 161 1.12 11.61 9.96
CA ILE A 161 0.11 12.21 10.83
C ILE A 161 0.34 11.69 12.24
N TYR A 162 0.62 12.59 13.15
CA TYR A 162 0.92 12.29 14.54
C TYR A 162 0.21 13.33 15.39
N ASN A 163 -0.58 12.88 16.37
CA ASN A 163 -1.23 13.79 17.33
C ASN A 163 -1.96 14.98 16.66
N GLU A 164 -2.68 14.70 15.56
CA GLU A 164 -3.37 15.70 14.72
C GLU A 164 -2.45 16.73 14.00
N GLU A 165 -1.13 16.55 14.07
CA GLU A 165 -0.14 17.35 13.37
C GLU A 165 0.40 16.62 12.13
N LEU A 166 0.73 17.39 11.10
CA LEU A 166 1.16 16.90 9.79
C LEU A 166 2.65 17.14 9.59
N PHE A 167 3.36 16.13 9.10
CA PHE A 167 4.81 16.17 8.91
C PHE A 167 5.20 15.64 7.54
N ASP A 168 6.12 16.33 6.89
CA ASP A 168 6.68 15.89 5.61
C ASP A 168 7.95 15.05 5.82
N LEU A 169 7.86 13.75 5.54
CA LEU A 169 9.00 12.83 5.62
C LEU A 169 9.94 12.91 4.41
N LEU A 170 9.55 13.57 3.33
CA LEU A 170 10.39 13.82 2.16
C LEU A 170 10.91 15.25 2.07
N SER A 171 10.47 16.16 2.94
CA SER A 171 10.97 17.54 2.91
C SER A 171 12.50 17.58 2.98
N PRO A 172 13.16 18.43 2.17
CA PRO A 172 14.61 18.58 2.16
C PRO A 172 15.15 19.28 3.42
N THR A 173 14.27 19.83 4.27
CA THR A 173 14.67 20.46 5.53
C THR A 173 15.09 19.40 6.54
N GLU A 174 16.19 19.66 7.26
CA GLU A 174 16.62 18.80 8.37
C GLU A 174 15.75 18.98 9.61
N ASP A 175 14.95 20.05 9.66
CA ASP A 175 13.99 20.28 10.75
C ASP A 175 12.83 19.28 10.67
N VAL A 176 12.89 18.28 11.53
CA VAL A 176 11.83 17.27 11.67
C VAL A 176 10.64 17.77 12.50
N ASN A 177 10.68 19.01 13.02
CA ASN A 177 9.59 19.61 13.77
C ASN A 177 8.71 20.56 12.95
N GLU A 178 9.01 20.77 11.67
CA GLU A 178 8.17 21.60 10.81
C GLU A 178 6.78 20.96 10.62
N ARG A 179 5.73 21.70 10.96
CA ARG A 179 4.34 21.25 10.84
C ARG A 179 3.70 21.79 9.57
N LEU A 180 3.07 20.92 8.80
CA LEU A 180 2.33 21.30 7.60
C LEU A 180 0.93 21.81 7.94
N LEU A 181 0.39 22.64 7.06
CA LEU A 181 -0.95 23.20 7.19
C LEU A 181 -1.90 22.58 6.17
N LEU A 182 -3.13 22.28 6.58
CA LEU A 182 -4.16 21.70 5.72
C LEU A 182 -5.24 22.74 5.40
N PHE A 183 -5.61 22.83 4.13
CA PHE A 183 -6.63 23.75 3.60
C PHE A 183 -7.62 22.98 2.72
N ASP A 184 -8.83 23.49 2.58
CA ASP A 184 -9.80 22.97 1.58
C ASP A 184 -9.32 23.28 0.16
N ASP A 185 -9.49 22.34 -0.78
CA ASP A 185 -9.20 22.60 -2.19
C ASP A 185 -10.35 23.38 -2.85
N PRO A 186 -10.14 24.65 -3.30
CA PRO A 186 -11.20 25.42 -3.95
C PRO A 186 -11.68 24.81 -5.27
N ARG A 187 -10.89 23.91 -5.88
CA ARG A 187 -11.23 23.26 -7.16
C ARG A 187 -11.91 21.90 -6.96
N ASN A 188 -11.83 21.32 -5.77
CA ASN A 188 -12.41 20.03 -5.46
C ASN A 188 -13.07 20.06 -4.08
N LYS A 189 -14.41 20.07 -4.04
CA LYS A 189 -15.20 20.13 -2.80
C LYS A 189 -14.97 18.97 -1.80
N ARG A 190 -14.32 17.89 -2.24
CA ARG A 190 -13.95 16.75 -1.39
C ARG A 190 -12.44 16.62 -1.20
N GLY A 191 -11.68 17.55 -1.76
CA GLY A 191 -10.22 17.56 -1.73
C GLY A 191 -9.69 18.52 -0.68
N VAL A 192 -8.48 18.23 -0.22
CA VAL A 192 -7.70 19.09 0.67
C VAL A 192 -6.33 19.34 0.04
N VAL A 193 -5.72 20.46 0.38
CA VAL A 193 -4.36 20.84 -0.01
C VAL A 193 -3.52 20.93 1.25
N VAL A 194 -2.44 20.16 1.31
CA VAL A 194 -1.44 20.24 2.37
C VAL A 194 -0.35 21.21 1.92
N LYS A 195 -0.36 22.42 2.49
CA LYS A 195 0.60 23.46 2.17
C LYS A 195 1.98 23.08 2.71
N GLY A 196 2.97 23.09 1.82
CA GLY A 196 4.35 22.77 2.16
C GLY A 196 4.70 21.28 2.07
N LEU A 197 3.74 20.42 1.66
CA LEU A 197 4.05 19.02 1.36
C LEU A 197 4.86 18.93 0.07
N GLU A 198 6.01 18.28 0.12
CA GLU A 198 6.91 18.06 -1.00
C GLU A 198 6.38 16.93 -1.90
N ASP A 199 6.06 17.26 -3.16
CA ASP A 199 5.78 16.29 -4.22
C ASP A 199 7.04 16.07 -5.07
N VAL A 200 7.82 15.06 -4.69
CA VAL A 200 9.08 14.71 -5.36
C VAL A 200 8.78 14.06 -6.70
N THR A 201 9.32 14.61 -7.78
CA THR A 201 9.24 13.98 -9.11
C THR A 201 10.26 12.86 -9.19
N VAL A 202 9.82 11.68 -9.63
CA VAL A 202 10.63 10.48 -9.74
C VAL A 202 10.86 10.19 -11.22
N HIS A 203 12.12 10.19 -11.66
CA HIS A 203 12.45 10.06 -13.09
C HIS A 203 12.79 8.62 -13.49
N ASN A 204 13.20 7.81 -12.54
CA ASN A 204 13.62 6.44 -12.78
C ASN A 204 13.43 5.59 -11.51
N LYS A 205 13.52 4.28 -11.69
CA LYS A 205 13.39 3.28 -10.62
C LYS A 205 14.47 3.39 -9.53
N ASP A 206 15.65 3.95 -9.81
CA ASP A 206 16.73 4.08 -8.82
C ASP A 206 16.43 5.21 -7.82
N GLU A 207 15.83 6.31 -8.27
CA GLU A 207 15.39 7.43 -7.42
C GLU A 207 14.33 7.02 -6.40
N VAL A 208 13.47 6.06 -6.75
CA VAL A 208 12.45 5.50 -5.84
C VAL A 208 13.09 5.06 -4.52
N TYR A 209 14.20 4.32 -4.61
CA TYR A 209 14.82 3.73 -3.44
C TYR A 209 15.48 4.77 -2.55
N GLN A 210 16.11 5.77 -3.16
CA GLN A 210 16.69 6.90 -2.43
C GLN A 210 15.61 7.69 -1.69
N ILE A 211 14.42 7.86 -2.29
CA ILE A 211 13.30 8.54 -1.65
C ILE A 211 12.78 7.74 -0.44
N LEU A 212 12.61 6.43 -0.58
CA LEU A 212 12.17 5.57 0.53
C LEU A 212 13.19 5.53 1.67
N GLU A 213 14.48 5.45 1.35
CA GLU A 213 15.56 5.47 2.34
C GLU A 213 15.63 6.81 3.07
N ARG A 214 15.48 7.93 2.34
CA ARG A 214 15.40 9.28 2.92
C ARG A 214 14.22 9.40 3.87
N GLY A 215 13.02 8.95 3.45
CA GLY A 215 11.83 8.96 4.29
C GLY A 215 12.00 8.11 5.56
N ALA A 216 12.59 6.92 5.44
CA ALA A 216 12.88 6.04 6.57
C ALA A 216 13.92 6.63 7.53
N ALA A 217 14.94 7.31 7.01
CA ALA A 217 15.92 8.02 7.82
C ALA A 217 15.28 9.18 8.59
N LYS A 218 14.47 10.01 7.92
CA LYS A 218 13.79 11.16 8.55
C LYS A 218 12.81 10.70 9.63
N ARG A 219 12.05 9.63 9.37
CA ARG A 219 11.16 9.00 10.36
C ARG A 219 11.91 8.49 11.59
N ARG A 220 13.08 7.86 11.42
CA ARG A 220 13.91 7.39 12.55
C ARG A 220 14.40 8.56 13.41
N THR A 221 14.85 9.64 12.78
CA THR A 221 15.28 10.86 13.48
C THR A 221 14.14 11.47 14.28
N ALA A 222 12.96 11.63 13.65
CA ALA A 222 11.75 12.13 14.31
C ALA A 222 11.34 11.25 15.52
N SER A 223 11.36 9.93 15.35
CA SER A 223 11.01 8.98 16.42
C SER A 223 11.95 9.04 17.63
N THR A 224 13.24 9.31 17.39
CA THR A 224 14.26 9.42 18.44
C THR A 224 14.10 10.71 19.24
N LEU A 225 13.80 11.82 18.55
CA LEU A 225 13.61 13.14 19.17
C LEU A 225 12.28 13.27 19.93
N MET A 226 11.22 12.57 19.48
CA MET A 226 9.87 12.67 20.05
C MET A 226 9.49 11.54 21.02
N ASN A 227 10.47 10.77 21.53
CA ASN A 227 10.24 9.65 22.45
C ASN A 227 9.22 8.60 21.95
N SER A 228 9.58 7.91 20.85
CA SER A 228 9.00 6.65 20.34
C SER A 228 7.53 6.68 19.90
N TYR A 229 7.29 6.73 18.57
CA TYR A 229 5.94 7.04 18.06
C TYR A 229 5.51 6.45 16.71
N SER A 230 6.32 5.59 16.07
CA SER A 230 5.90 4.95 14.81
C SER A 230 4.65 4.07 14.97
N SER A 231 4.36 3.59 16.18
CA SER A 231 3.15 2.81 16.47
C SER A 231 1.88 3.64 16.62
N ARG A 232 1.99 4.96 16.76
CA ARG A 232 0.88 5.89 17.04
C ARG A 232 0.71 6.96 15.96
N SER A 233 1.54 6.92 14.92
CA SER A 233 1.43 7.77 13.75
C SER A 233 0.80 7.00 12.60
N HIS A 234 0.15 7.73 11.71
CA HIS A 234 -0.30 7.23 10.41
C HIS A 234 0.69 7.70 9.35
N SER A 235 1.03 6.83 8.40
CA SER A 235 1.80 7.18 7.23
C SER A 235 0.92 7.10 5.98
N VAL A 236 0.99 8.14 5.15
CA VAL A 236 0.30 8.22 3.86
C VAL A 236 1.35 8.42 2.79
N PHE A 237 1.72 7.33 2.10
CA PHE A 237 2.56 7.40 0.90
C PHE A 237 1.64 7.58 -0.32
N SER A 238 1.77 8.71 -1.02
CA SER A 238 0.96 9.01 -2.20
C SER A 238 1.81 8.91 -3.46
N VAL A 239 1.28 8.25 -4.49
CA VAL A 239 1.84 8.24 -5.84
C VAL A 239 0.83 8.88 -6.77
N THR A 240 1.25 9.92 -7.50
CA THR A 240 0.45 10.56 -8.54
C THR A 240 1.12 10.35 -9.88
N ILE A 241 0.37 9.81 -10.84
CA ILE A 241 0.84 9.49 -12.18
C ILE A 241 0.09 10.40 -13.16
N HIS A 242 0.82 11.28 -13.85
CA HIS A 242 0.29 11.97 -15.01
C HIS A 242 0.68 11.21 -16.26
N MET A 243 -0.29 10.87 -17.10
CA MET A 243 -0.08 10.18 -18.37
C MET A 243 -0.68 11.01 -19.49
N LYS A 244 0.04 11.10 -20.59
CA LYS A 244 -0.40 11.77 -21.81
C LYS A 244 -0.46 10.76 -22.94
N GLU A 245 -1.64 10.61 -23.51
CA GLU A 245 -1.92 9.72 -24.63
C GLU A 245 -2.38 10.53 -25.84
N ILE A 246 -1.97 10.10 -27.03
CA ILE A 246 -2.47 10.67 -28.29
C ILE A 246 -3.49 9.67 -28.84
N THR A 247 -4.72 10.13 -29.03
CA THR A 247 -5.79 9.31 -29.61
C THR A 247 -5.55 9.06 -31.10
N LEU A 248 -6.30 8.12 -31.69
CA LEU A 248 -6.26 7.85 -33.13
C LEU A 248 -6.60 9.09 -33.98
N ASP A 249 -7.40 10.00 -33.42
CA ASP A 249 -7.84 11.24 -34.07
C ASP A 249 -6.81 12.38 -33.88
N GLY A 250 -5.69 12.12 -33.20
CA GLY A 250 -4.61 13.08 -32.94
C GLY A 250 -4.84 13.99 -31.73
N GLU A 251 -5.93 13.80 -30.98
CA GLU A 251 -6.21 14.57 -29.76
C GLU A 251 -5.34 14.09 -28.58
N GLU A 252 -4.79 15.06 -27.83
CA GLU A 252 -4.03 14.79 -26.61
C GLU A 252 -4.98 14.62 -25.41
N LEU A 253 -4.94 13.45 -24.78
CA LEU A 253 -5.66 13.15 -23.55
C LEU A 253 -4.70 13.07 -22.38
N VAL A 254 -5.03 13.76 -21.29
CA VAL A 254 -4.29 13.69 -20.02
C VAL A 254 -5.10 12.91 -19.01
N LYS A 255 -4.51 11.84 -18.47
CA LYS A 255 -5.06 11.06 -17.36
C LYS A 255 -4.21 11.28 -16.11
N ILE A 256 -4.88 11.43 -14.98
CA ILE A 256 -4.23 11.57 -13.67
C ILE A 256 -4.71 10.45 -12.77
N GLY A 257 -3.84 9.48 -12.51
CA GLY A 257 -4.07 8.43 -11.54
C GLY A 257 -3.44 8.79 -10.20
N LYS A 258 -4.09 8.43 -9.09
CA LYS A 258 -3.51 8.58 -7.76
C LYS A 258 -3.69 7.31 -6.94
N LEU A 259 -2.62 6.87 -6.28
CA LEU A 259 -2.64 5.76 -5.34
C LEU A 259 -2.14 6.22 -3.97
N ASN A 260 -2.98 6.08 -2.95
CA ASN A 260 -2.56 6.29 -1.56
C ASN A 260 -2.31 4.94 -0.88
N LEU A 261 -1.12 4.75 -0.32
CA LEU A 261 -0.70 3.56 0.42
C LEU A 261 -0.54 3.97 1.89
N VAL A 262 -1.47 3.51 2.72
CA VAL A 262 -1.68 4.05 4.08
C VAL A 262 -1.34 3.00 5.14
N ASP A 263 -0.26 3.24 5.89
CA ASP A 263 0.05 2.49 7.11
C ASP A 263 -0.56 3.22 8.32
N LEU A 264 -1.60 2.65 8.93
CA LEU A 264 -2.28 3.30 10.05
C LEU A 264 -1.50 3.13 11.36
N ALA A 265 -1.78 3.98 12.34
CA ALA A 265 -1.40 3.74 13.72
C ALA A 265 -1.92 2.38 14.22
N GLY A 266 -1.28 1.83 15.25
CA GLY A 266 -1.77 0.64 15.93
C GLY A 266 -3.18 0.83 16.45
N SER A 267 -4.07 -0.10 16.08
CA SER A 267 -5.45 -0.17 16.57
C SER A 267 -5.55 -0.61 18.02
#